data_AF-A0A419YBX4-F1
#
_entry.id   AF-A0A419YBX4-F1
#
_cell.length_a   1.000
_cell.length_b   1.000
_cell.length_c   1.000
_cell.angle_alpha   90.00
_cell.angle_beta   90.00
_cell.angle_gamma   90.00
#
_symmetry.space_group_name_H-M   'P 1'
#
loop_
_entity.id
_entity.type
_entity.pdbx_description
1 polymer ?
#
loop_
_entity_poly.entity_id
_entity_poly.type
_entity_poly.pdbx_seq_one_letter_code
_entity_poly.pdbx_strand_id
1 'polypeptide(L)'
;MPVINEPRRVHGEKPSARPGAAPSVGHQAAAQLLGLREIVLPAAVVAAADLLLNEALGSDDPVTREAAAATRGRLRAALGLA
;
A
#
# COMPACT_ATOMS: atom_id res chain seq x y z
N MET A 1 20.74 -44.32 52.29
CA MET A 1 19.90 -44.72 51.14
C MET A 1 18.55 -44.00 51.26
N PRO A 2 18.07 -43.22 50.28
CA PRO A 2 18.76 -42.03 49.77
C PRO A 2 17.83 -40.78 49.58
N VAL A 3 18.50 -39.63 49.40
CA VAL A 3 18.16 -38.34 48.74
C VAL A 3 16.90 -37.55 49.13
N ILE A 4 17.12 -36.43 49.85
CA ILE A 4 16.27 -35.23 49.84
C ILE A 4 16.39 -34.61 48.44
N ASN A 5 15.33 -34.64 47.64
CA ASN A 5 15.31 -34.01 46.33
C ASN A 5 14.44 -32.75 46.37
N GLU A 6 15.07 -31.60 46.19
CA GLU A 6 14.45 -30.27 46.20
C GLU A 6 13.33 -30.13 45.15
N PRO A 7 12.34 -29.24 45.36
CA PRO A 7 11.34 -28.96 44.35
C PRO A 7 12.04 -28.38 43.12
N ARG A 8 11.92 -29.11 41.99
CA ARG A 8 12.34 -28.65 40.67
C ARG A 8 11.97 -27.17 40.53
N ARG A 9 12.99 -26.30 40.46
CA ARG A 9 12.84 -24.98 39.86
C ARG A 9 12.43 -25.22 38.41
N VAL A 10 11.13 -25.21 38.17
CA VAL A 10 10.61 -24.90 36.86
C VAL A 10 10.95 -23.44 36.68
N HIS A 11 12.16 -23.16 36.19
CA HIS A 11 12.39 -21.92 35.47
C HIS A 11 11.46 -22.01 34.26
N GLY A 12 10.22 -21.57 34.47
CA GLY A 12 9.36 -21.07 33.43
C GLY A 12 10.09 -19.86 32.86
N GLU A 13 11.05 -20.14 31.99
CA GLU A 13 11.55 -19.19 31.03
C GLU A 13 10.34 -18.85 30.16
N LYS A 14 9.56 -17.88 30.65
CA LYS A 14 8.63 -17.13 29.83
C LYS A 14 9.42 -16.76 28.58
N PRO A 15 8.97 -17.10 27.37
CA PRO A 15 9.60 -16.58 26.17
C PRO A 15 9.64 -15.09 26.36
N SER A 16 10.85 -14.57 26.58
CA SER A 16 11.08 -13.15 26.72
C SER A 16 10.58 -12.58 25.40
N ALA A 17 9.37 -12.01 25.42
CA ALA A 17 8.81 -11.31 24.29
C ALA A 17 9.81 -10.20 23.99
N ARG A 18 10.67 -10.42 23.00
CA ARG A 18 11.71 -9.45 22.63
C ARG A 18 10.99 -8.14 22.33
N PRO A 19 11.21 -7.08 23.12
CA PRO A 19 10.68 -5.78 22.79
C PRO A 19 11.42 -5.31 21.53
N GLY A 20 10.69 -5.03 20.45
CA GLY A 20 11.19 -4.19 19.36
C GLY A 20 12.11 -4.86 18.34
N ALA A 21 11.77 -6.03 17.81
CA ALA A 21 12.30 -6.38 16.48
C ALA A 21 11.81 -5.32 15.48
N ALA A 22 12.74 -4.59 14.86
CA ALA A 22 12.40 -3.59 13.84
C ALA A 22 11.52 -4.25 12.76
N PRO A 23 10.45 -3.59 12.28
CA PRO A 23 9.56 -4.17 11.29
C PRO A 23 10.36 -4.55 10.05
N SER A 24 10.13 -5.77 9.54
CA SER A 24 10.76 -6.20 8.31
C SER A 24 10.34 -5.29 7.15
N VAL A 25 11.16 -5.24 6.09
CA VAL A 25 10.84 -4.50 4.86
C VAL A 25 9.46 -4.87 4.32
N GLY A 26 9.10 -6.17 4.38
CA GLY A 26 7.78 -6.64 3.98
C GLY A 26 6.64 -6.05 4.83
N HIS A 27 6.85 -5.90 6.14
CA HIS A 27 5.85 -5.31 7.02
C HIS A 27 5.67 -3.81 6.76
N GLN A 28 6.78 -3.09 6.54
CA GLN A 28 6.73 -1.68 6.15
C GLN A 28 6.04 -1.48 4.80
N ALA A 29 6.37 -2.30 3.79
CA ALA A 29 5.72 -2.25 2.49
C ALA A 29 4.20 -2.51 2.58
N ALA A 30 3.79 -3.52 3.35
CA ALA A 30 2.38 -3.82 3.58
C ALA A 30 1.64 -2.65 4.26
N ALA A 31 2.25 -2.00 5.25
CA ALA A 31 1.67 -0.82 5.90
C ALA A 31 1.52 0.37 4.93
N GLN A 32 2.51 0.59 4.06
CA GLN A 32 2.42 1.63 3.03
C GLN A 32 1.28 1.32 2.03
N LEU A 33 1.16 0.07 1.57
CA LEU A 33 0.07 -0.35 0.68
C LEU A 33 -1.31 -0.19 1.34
N LEU A 34 -1.43 -0.49 2.63
CA LEU A 34 -2.66 -0.24 3.41
C LEU A 34 -2.99 1.26 3.47
N GLY A 35 -1.99 2.13 3.66
CA GLY A 35 -2.16 3.57 3.64
C GLY A 35 -2.59 4.09 2.26
N LEU A 36 -2.05 3.54 1.18
CA LEU A 36 -2.44 3.91 -0.19
C LEU A 36 -3.92 3.64 -0.48
N ARG A 37 -4.52 2.62 0.16
CA ARG A 37 -5.96 2.32 0.01
C ARG A 37 -6.84 3.47 0.49
N GLU A 38 -6.38 4.27 1.45
CA GLU A 38 -7.18 5.36 2.04
C GLU A 38 -6.96 6.70 1.33
N ILE A 39 -6.05 6.75 0.35
CA ILE A 39 -5.87 7.93 -0.47
C ILE A 39 -7.06 8.07 -1.42
N VAL A 40 -7.98 8.97 -1.04
CA VAL A 40 -9.09 9.39 -1.89
C VAL A 40 -8.68 10.66 -2.62
N LEU A 41 -8.66 10.61 -3.95
CA LEU A 41 -8.53 11.82 -4.75
C LEU A 41 -9.85 12.60 -4.69
N PRO A 42 -9.82 13.92 -4.42
CA PRO A 42 -11.02 14.73 -4.49
C PRO A 42 -11.66 14.63 -5.87
N ALA A 43 -12.99 14.46 -5.94
CA ALA A 43 -13.70 14.29 -7.20
C ALA A 43 -13.44 15.45 -8.19
N ALA A 44 -13.26 16.67 -7.69
CA ALA A 44 -12.91 17.83 -8.51
C ALA A 44 -11.54 17.68 -9.22
N VAL A 45 -10.55 17.09 -8.55
CA VAL A 45 -9.22 16.83 -9.13
C VAL A 45 -9.32 15.79 -10.25
N VAL A 46 -10.10 14.73 -10.01
CA VAL A 46 -10.35 13.68 -11.00
C VAL A 46 -11.07 14.25 -12.23
N ALA A 47 -12.10 15.07 -12.03
CA ALA A 47 -12.83 15.71 -13.12
C ALA A 47 -11.94 16.66 -13.93
N ALA A 48 -11.12 17.47 -13.26
CA ALA A 48 -10.17 18.36 -13.92
C ALA A 48 -9.16 17.57 -14.76
N ALA A 49 -8.67 16.43 -14.25
CA ALA A 49 -7.77 15.56 -15.00
C ALA A 49 -8.44 14.96 -16.25
N ASP A 50 -9.68 14.44 -16.17
CA ASP A 50 -10.37 13.90 -17.35
C ASP A 50 -10.61 14.99 -18.42
N LEU A 51 -10.91 16.22 -18.00
CA LEU A 51 -11.08 17.37 -18.91
C LEU A 51 -9.78 17.72 -19.64
N LEU A 52 -8.67 17.87 -18.90
CA LEU A 52 -7.36 18.17 -19.49
C LEU A 52 -6.89 17.06 -20.44
N LEU A 53 -7.12 15.79 -20.06
CA LEU A 53 -6.79 14.66 -20.91
C LEU A 53 -7.67 14.61 -22.16
N ASN A 54 -8.95 14.98 -22.05
CA ASN A 54 -9.86 15.05 -23.20
C ASN A 54 -9.43 16.13 -24.19
N GLU A 55 -9.01 17.31 -23.71
CA GLU A 55 -8.46 18.37 -24.55
C GLU A 55 -7.21 17.90 -25.30
N ALA A 56 -6.30 17.22 -24.60
CA ALA A 56 -5.06 16.70 -25.19
C ALA A 56 -5.29 15.61 -26.27
N LEU A 57 -6.48 15.01 -26.35
CA LEU A 57 -6.83 14.11 -27.46
C LEU A 57 -6.95 14.85 -28.79
N GLY A 58 -7.23 16.15 -28.77
CA GLY A 58 -7.27 17.01 -29.96
C GLY A 58 -5.89 17.51 -30.40
N SER A 59 -4.82 17.15 -29.70
CA SER A 59 -3.45 17.57 -30.04
C SER A 59 -3.04 17.09 -31.43
N ASP A 60 -2.41 17.98 -32.21
CA ASP A 60 -1.78 17.65 -33.50
C ASP A 60 -0.57 16.72 -33.33
N ASP A 61 0.15 16.82 -32.21
CA ASP A 61 1.24 15.91 -31.87
C ASP A 61 0.69 14.50 -31.57
N PRO A 62 1.05 13.48 -32.37
CA PRO A 62 0.57 12.12 -32.18
C PRO A 62 1.02 11.51 -30.85
N VAL A 63 2.21 11.88 -30.34
CA VAL A 63 2.74 11.33 -29.09
C VAL A 63 1.90 11.82 -27.91
N THR A 64 1.61 13.13 -27.87
CA THR A 64 0.73 13.72 -26.86
C THR A 64 -0.67 13.11 -26.89
N ARG A 65 -1.26 12.92 -28.07
CA ARG A 65 -2.58 12.33 -28.23
C ARG A 65 -2.64 10.88 -27.73
N GLU A 66 -1.65 10.07 -28.07
CA GLU A 66 -1.56 8.67 -27.61
C GLU A 66 -1.36 8.60 -26.08
N ALA A 67 -0.46 9.42 -25.54
CA ALA A 67 -0.23 9.50 -24.10
C ALA A 67 -1.50 9.92 -23.34
N ALA A 68 -2.25 10.89 -23.88
CA ALA A 68 -3.52 11.34 -23.30
C ALA A 68 -4.57 10.22 -23.31
N ALA A 69 -4.73 9.52 -24.44
CA ALA A 69 -5.67 8.40 -24.57
C ALA A 69 -5.35 7.28 -23.58
N ALA A 70 -4.09 6.86 -23.50
CA ALA A 70 -3.65 5.82 -22.59
C ALA A 70 -3.82 6.23 -21.11
N THR A 71 -3.51 7.48 -20.78
CA THR A 71 -3.64 8.00 -19.40
C THR A 71 -5.11 8.11 -19.00
N ARG A 72 -5.97 8.62 -19.88
CA ARG A 72 -7.41 8.73 -19.65
C ARG A 72 -8.07 7.36 -19.47
N GLY A 73 -7.68 6.38 -20.28
CA GLY A 73 -8.14 5.00 -20.14
C GLY A 73 -7.80 4.42 -18.76
N ARG A 74 -6.55 4.61 -18.30
CA ARG A 74 -6.12 4.18 -16.95
C ARG A 74 -6.89 4.89 -15.84
N LEU A 75 -7.11 6.21 -15.98
CA LEU A 75 -7.88 6.99 -15.01
C LEU A 75 -9.32 6.44 -14.88
N ARG A 76 -10.00 6.20 -16.01
CA ARG A 76 -11.37 5.65 -16.00
C ARG A 76 -11.43 4.24 -15.45
N ALA A 77 -10.47 3.38 -15.79
CA ALA A 77 -10.38 2.03 -15.22
C ALA A 77 -10.20 2.06 -13.70
N ALA A 78 -9.36 2.96 -13.18
CA ALA A 78 -9.17 3.14 -11.75
C ALA A 78 -10.44 3.62 -11.03
N LEU A 79 -11.34 4.30 -11.73
CA LEU A 79 -12.63 4.78 -11.23
C LEU A 79 -13.77 3.77 -11.44
N GLY A 80 -13.52 2.64 -12.11
CA GLY A 80 -14.57 1.68 -12.47
C GLY A 80 -15.50 2.16 -13.59
N LEU A 81 -15.04 3.08 -14.44
CA LEU A 81 -15.80 3.69 -15.55
C LEU A 81 -15.43 3.11 -16.93
N ALA A 82 -14.73 1.97 -16.97
CA ALA A 82 -14.23 1.34 -18.18
C ALA A 82 -15.31 0.56 -18.94
#